data_AF-A0A367I600-F1
#
_entry.id   AF-A0A367I600-F1
#
_cell.length_a   1.000
_cell.length_b   1.000
_cell.length_c   1.000
_cell.angle_alpha   90.00
_cell.angle_beta   90.00
_cell.angle_gamma   90.00
#
_symmetry.space_group_name_H-M   'P 1'
#
loop_
_entity.id
_entity.type
_entity.pdbx_description
1 polymer ?
#
loop_
_entity_poly.entity_id
_entity_poly.type
_entity_poly.pdbx_seq_one_letter_code
_entity_poly.pdbx_strand_id
1 'polypeptide(L)'
;MAGEIFDGFRVVGFDLETTGFDVRKERIVEYALIGSDVDGSDINLQSLVYPEKRIPFEASNVHGIKDQDVRDSGNFSEHIGEISKIINDSIVVGHNIIKFDWKMLEMECFRAGVETPKPRAIIDTLVIARKLKIPGRHKLGILCNKYGIDLSNAHRADADAGATLILLWKIMKENPRFFRGTIDDLQDSLAGVRRENLLGPGLEDLEPVPQSRGLLRINNTEIIIAFGKHKGRSLDEINRNDPRYLNWLFSPSSPIERTVCEKYKHLFQG
;
A
#
# COMPACT_ATOMS: atom_id res chain seq x y z
N MET A 1 -2.59 -13.51 -4.60
CA MET A 1 -2.02 -13.44 -3.24
C MET A 1 -1.67 -12.05 -2.74
N ALA A 2 -0.96 -11.17 -3.46
CA ALA A 2 -0.66 -9.83 -2.91
C ALA A 2 -1.89 -8.88 -2.84
N GLY A 3 -2.88 -9.03 -3.73
CA GLY A 3 -4.08 -8.18 -3.72
C GLY A 3 -5.17 -8.60 -2.72
N GLU A 4 -5.15 -9.85 -2.27
CA GLU A 4 -6.23 -10.46 -1.47
C GLU A 4 -6.39 -9.81 -0.08
N ILE A 5 -5.36 -9.15 0.44
CA ILE A 5 -5.39 -8.45 1.74
C ILE A 5 -6.38 -7.28 1.76
N PHE A 6 -6.76 -6.76 0.59
CA PHE A 6 -7.73 -5.67 0.47
C PHE A 6 -9.11 -6.15 -0.04
N ASP A 7 -9.28 -7.45 -0.28
CA ASP A 7 -10.55 -8.00 -0.76
C ASP A 7 -11.67 -7.75 0.26
N GLY A 8 -12.84 -7.37 -0.24
CA GLY A 8 -13.99 -7.05 0.60
C GLY A 8 -13.94 -5.66 1.27
N PHE A 9 -12.94 -4.84 0.94
CA PHE A 9 -12.83 -3.46 1.43
C PHE A 9 -12.86 -2.46 0.29
N ARG A 10 -13.41 -1.28 0.58
CA ARG A 10 -13.15 -0.08 -0.22
C ARG A 10 -11.70 0.33 -0.03
N VAL A 11 -11.00 0.63 -1.12
CA VAL A 11 -9.60 1.08 -1.09
C VAL A 11 -9.47 2.38 -1.85
N VAL A 12 -8.95 3.41 -1.19
CA VAL A 12 -8.80 4.74 -1.78
C VAL A 12 -7.42 5.31 -1.48
N GLY A 13 -6.77 5.85 -2.51
CA GLY A 13 -5.65 6.76 -2.40
C GLY A 13 -6.15 8.11 -1.91
N PHE A 14 -5.42 8.74 -0.98
CA PHE A 14 -5.73 10.04 -0.42
C PHE A 14 -4.50 10.93 -0.42
N ASP A 15 -4.67 12.13 -0.94
CA ASP A 15 -3.64 13.17 -1.02
C ASP A 15 -4.28 14.56 -0.94
N LEU A 16 -3.52 15.54 -0.44
CA LEU A 16 -3.98 16.91 -0.24
C LEU A 16 -2.97 17.92 -0.80
N GLU A 17 -3.49 18.99 -1.41
CA GLU A 17 -2.74 20.23 -1.58
C GLU A 17 -3.18 21.23 -0.52
N THR A 18 -2.22 22.02 -0.02
CA THR A 18 -2.42 22.85 1.18
C THR A 18 -1.76 24.21 1.04
N THR A 19 -2.20 25.17 1.86
CA THR A 19 -1.58 26.50 1.91
C THR A 19 -0.17 26.50 2.51
N GLY A 20 0.31 25.36 3.02
CA GLY A 20 1.66 25.19 3.59
C GLY A 20 1.76 23.95 4.49
N PHE A 21 2.89 23.79 5.18
CA PHE A 21 3.22 22.54 5.88
C PHE A 21 2.88 22.48 7.39
N ASP A 22 2.50 23.58 8.04
CA ASP A 22 2.13 23.57 9.48
C ASP A 22 0.66 23.18 9.66
N VAL A 23 0.41 21.92 9.99
CA VAL A 23 -0.95 21.35 10.11
C VAL A 23 -1.89 22.14 11.03
N ARG A 24 -1.34 22.88 12.00
CA ARG A 24 -2.13 23.69 12.93
C ARG A 24 -2.58 25.04 12.36
N LYS A 25 -1.89 25.57 11.35
CA LYS A 25 -2.11 26.91 10.80
C LYS A 25 -2.55 26.92 9.34
N GLU A 26 -2.17 25.89 8.61
CA GLU A 26 -2.42 25.77 7.19
C GLU A 26 -3.74 25.06 6.92
N ARG A 27 -4.26 25.29 5.71
CA ARG A 27 -5.60 24.90 5.28
C ARG A 27 -5.50 24.06 4.01
N ILE A 28 -6.47 23.18 3.82
CA ILE A 28 -6.61 22.37 2.60
C ILE A 28 -7.09 23.27 1.46
N VAL A 29 -6.50 23.12 0.26
CA VAL A 29 -6.91 23.82 -0.97
C VAL A 29 -7.36 22.85 -2.07
N GLU A 30 -6.93 21.59 -2.03
CA GLU A 30 -7.41 20.50 -2.88
C GLU A 30 -7.37 19.21 -2.09
N TYR A 31 -8.30 18.31 -2.37
CA TYR A 31 -8.23 16.92 -1.93
C TYR A 31 -8.55 15.97 -3.07
N ALA A 32 -8.02 14.76 -2.99
CA ALA A 32 -8.43 13.66 -3.84
C ALA A 32 -8.57 12.35 -3.08
N LEU A 33 -9.61 11.60 -3.43
CA LEU A 33 -9.93 10.25 -3.01
C LEU A 33 -10.18 9.43 -4.28
N ILE A 34 -9.18 8.68 -4.71
CA ILE A 34 -9.19 7.91 -5.95
C ILE A 34 -9.06 6.42 -5.63
N GLY A 35 -9.85 5.53 -6.21
CA GLY A 35 -9.71 4.10 -5.96
C GLY A 35 -10.92 3.29 -6.39
N SER A 36 -11.32 2.31 -5.58
CA SER A 36 -12.44 1.43 -5.88
C SER A 36 -13.27 1.12 -4.64
N ASP A 37 -14.58 0.97 -4.82
CA ASP A 37 -15.49 0.49 -3.78
C ASP A 37 -15.43 -1.05 -3.63
N VAL A 38 -16.14 -1.59 -2.63
CA VAL A 38 -16.18 -3.03 -2.30
C VAL A 38 -16.66 -3.89 -3.47
N ASP A 39 -17.54 -3.36 -4.32
CA ASP A 39 -18.06 -4.03 -5.51
C ASP A 39 -17.16 -3.87 -6.75
N GLY A 40 -16.03 -3.17 -6.60
CA GLY A 40 -15.08 -2.89 -7.67
C GLY A 40 -15.43 -1.67 -8.52
N SER A 41 -16.49 -0.92 -8.21
CA SER A 41 -16.81 0.34 -8.90
C SER A 41 -15.76 1.41 -8.64
N ASP A 42 -15.47 2.23 -9.65
CA ASP A 42 -14.47 3.29 -9.56
C ASP A 42 -14.92 4.41 -8.61
N ILE A 43 -14.01 4.83 -7.73
CA ILE A 43 -14.16 6.01 -6.89
C ILE A 43 -13.22 7.10 -7.42
N ASN A 44 -13.79 8.26 -7.74
CA ASN A 44 -13.05 9.46 -8.10
C ASN A 44 -13.75 10.68 -7.48
N LEU A 45 -13.44 10.96 -6.22
CA LEU A 45 -13.89 12.18 -5.54
C LEU A 45 -12.69 13.11 -5.37
N GLN A 46 -12.75 14.26 -6.02
CA GLN A 46 -11.73 15.30 -5.90
C GLN A 46 -12.39 16.68 -6.00
N SER A 47 -11.86 17.65 -5.28
CA SER A 47 -12.33 19.04 -5.36
C SER A 47 -11.28 20.01 -4.88
N LEU A 48 -11.35 21.22 -5.40
CA LEU A 48 -10.77 22.39 -4.76
C LEU A 48 -11.58 22.74 -3.51
N VAL A 49 -10.94 23.41 -2.55
CA VAL A 49 -11.53 23.86 -1.29
C VAL A 49 -11.14 25.31 -1.05
N TYR A 50 -12.10 26.15 -0.68
CA TYR A 50 -11.84 27.52 -0.28
C TYR A 50 -11.20 27.51 1.12
N PRO A 51 -9.91 27.90 1.27
CA PRO A 51 -9.19 27.74 2.53
C PRO A 51 -9.49 28.84 3.56
N GLU A 52 -10.36 29.81 3.22
CA GLU A 52 -10.67 31.00 4.05
C GLU A 52 -9.43 31.82 4.45
N LYS A 53 -8.35 31.69 3.67
CA LYS A 53 -7.12 32.49 3.80
C LYS A 53 -6.47 32.64 2.43
N ARG A 54 -5.55 33.58 2.32
CA ARG A 54 -4.73 33.71 1.11
C ARG A 54 -3.81 32.50 0.96
N ILE A 55 -3.75 31.94 -0.24
CA ILE A 55 -2.79 30.89 -0.62
C ILE A 55 -1.41 31.55 -0.81
N PRO A 56 -0.38 31.16 -0.04
CA PRO A 56 0.97 31.67 -0.21
C PRO A 56 1.53 31.38 -1.61
N PHE A 57 2.41 32.28 -2.08
CA PHE A 57 3.04 32.14 -3.40
C PHE A 57 3.90 30.87 -3.50
N GLU A 58 4.56 30.50 -2.40
CA GLU A 58 5.38 29.30 -2.32
C GLU A 58 4.54 28.03 -2.50
N ALA A 59 3.35 27.97 -1.91
CA ALA A 59 2.41 26.85 -2.09
C ALA A 59 1.86 26.83 -3.53
N SER A 60 1.43 27.99 -4.03
CA SER A 60 0.92 28.15 -5.40
C SER A 60 1.96 27.74 -6.46
N ASN A 61 3.25 27.94 -6.22
CA ASN A 61 4.31 27.51 -7.13
C ASN A 61 4.54 26.00 -7.15
N VAL A 62 4.12 25.28 -6.11
CA VAL A 62 4.23 23.82 -6.04
C VAL A 62 3.05 23.18 -6.77
N HIS A 63 1.81 23.50 -6.38
CA HIS A 63 0.61 22.82 -6.87
C HIS A 63 -0.16 23.60 -7.96
N GLY A 64 0.25 24.84 -8.27
CA GLY A 64 -0.34 25.65 -9.35
C GLY A 64 -1.68 26.32 -9.04
N ILE A 65 -2.28 26.04 -7.88
CA ILE A 65 -3.59 26.57 -7.46
C ILE A 65 -3.42 27.97 -6.86
N LYS A 66 -4.25 28.92 -7.30
CA LYS A 66 -4.25 30.31 -6.87
C LYS A 66 -5.55 30.67 -6.18
N ASP A 67 -5.57 31.81 -5.47
CA ASP A 67 -6.75 32.33 -4.76
C ASP A 67 -8.01 32.42 -5.64
N GLN A 68 -7.83 32.70 -6.93
CA GLN A 68 -8.93 32.82 -7.89
C GLN A 68 -9.58 31.46 -8.23
N ASP A 69 -8.83 30.36 -8.15
CA ASP A 69 -9.29 29.04 -8.58
C ASP A 69 -10.19 28.39 -7.52
N VAL A 70 -10.01 28.77 -6.25
CA VAL A 70 -10.75 28.24 -5.08
C VAL A 70 -11.91 29.15 -4.63
N ARG A 71 -12.19 30.25 -5.34
CA ARG A 71 -13.11 31.29 -4.85
C ARG A 71 -14.54 30.77 -4.65
N ASP A 72 -15.00 29.92 -5.56
CA ASP A 72 -16.37 29.42 -5.59
C ASP A 72 -16.44 27.92 -5.22
N SER A 73 -15.36 27.36 -4.67
CA SER A 73 -15.27 25.92 -4.42
C SER A 73 -15.89 25.47 -3.10
N GLY A 74 -16.44 26.36 -2.28
CA GLY A 74 -17.02 26.04 -0.97
C GLY A 74 -15.94 25.87 0.12
N ASN A 75 -16.32 26.09 1.38
CA ASN A 75 -15.40 25.88 2.50
C ASN A 75 -15.33 24.38 2.88
N PHE A 76 -14.32 23.98 3.67
CA PHE A 76 -14.11 22.56 4.04
C PHE A 76 -15.34 21.86 4.62
N SER A 77 -16.18 22.55 5.40
CA SER A 77 -17.35 21.94 6.04
C SER A 77 -18.44 21.51 5.04
N GLU A 78 -18.40 22.05 3.82
CA GLU A 78 -19.28 21.65 2.72
C GLU A 78 -18.81 20.31 2.09
N HIS A 79 -17.52 19.99 2.18
CA HIS A 79 -16.93 18.77 1.57
C HIS A 79 -16.85 17.58 2.53
N ILE A 80 -16.73 17.82 3.83
CA ILE A 80 -16.43 16.76 4.82
C ILE A 80 -17.48 15.64 4.84
N GLY A 81 -18.73 15.94 4.48
CA GLY A 81 -19.80 14.93 4.38
C GLY A 81 -19.48 13.85 3.35
N GLU A 82 -19.05 14.23 2.15
CA GLU A 82 -18.72 13.30 1.06
C GLU A 82 -17.40 12.57 1.33
N ILE A 83 -16.39 13.30 1.81
CA ILE A 83 -15.10 12.75 2.25
C ILE A 83 -15.33 11.65 3.29
N SER A 84 -16.11 11.92 4.33
CA SER A 84 -16.39 10.96 5.40
C SER A 84 -17.12 9.72 4.90
N LYS A 85 -18.03 9.88 3.94
CA LYS A 85 -18.80 8.79 3.36
C LYS A 85 -17.91 7.77 2.64
N ILE A 86 -16.84 8.26 2.00
CA ILE A 86 -15.84 7.43 1.34
C ILE A 86 -14.86 6.83 2.35
N ILE A 87 -14.33 7.65 3.27
CA ILE A 87 -13.26 7.25 4.18
C ILE A 87 -13.71 6.25 5.24
N ASN A 88 -14.92 6.38 5.79
CA ASN A 88 -15.41 5.48 6.83
C ASN A 88 -15.35 4.01 6.38
N ASP A 89 -14.78 3.16 7.22
CA ASP A 89 -14.56 1.72 6.98
C ASP A 89 -13.72 1.36 5.73
N SER A 90 -13.10 2.36 5.08
CA SER A 90 -12.19 2.13 3.95
C SER A 90 -10.75 1.89 4.38
N ILE A 91 -9.96 1.33 3.46
CA ILE A 91 -8.51 1.32 3.52
C ILE A 91 -8.02 2.57 2.79
N VAL A 92 -7.46 3.50 3.54
CA VAL A 92 -6.91 4.74 3.00
C VAL A 92 -5.41 4.56 2.76
N VAL A 93 -4.96 4.82 1.55
CA VAL A 93 -3.56 4.71 1.13
C VAL A 93 -3.02 6.10 0.82
N GLY A 94 -1.79 6.39 1.22
CA GLY A 94 -1.15 7.65 0.83
C GLY A 94 0.37 7.59 1.02
N HIS A 95 1.05 8.70 0.79
CA HIS A 95 2.50 8.80 0.92
C HIS A 95 2.87 9.87 1.94
N ASN A 96 3.45 9.47 3.09
CA ASN A 96 3.63 10.35 4.25
C ASN A 96 2.31 10.83 4.89
N ILE A 97 1.19 10.20 4.51
CA ILE A 97 -0.19 10.50 4.94
C ILE A 97 -0.37 10.57 6.45
N ILE A 98 0.24 9.66 7.22
CA ILE A 98 0.06 9.60 8.69
C ILE A 98 0.59 10.86 9.37
N LYS A 99 1.67 11.45 8.82
CA LYS A 99 2.34 12.61 9.40
C LYS A 99 1.83 13.94 8.87
N PHE A 100 1.18 13.95 7.71
CA PHE A 100 0.80 15.17 7.02
C PHE A 100 -0.69 15.19 6.67
N ASP A 101 -1.11 14.51 5.60
CA ASP A 101 -2.45 14.65 5.03
C ASP A 101 -3.55 14.30 6.03
N TRP A 102 -3.36 13.19 6.76
CA TRP A 102 -4.30 12.78 7.79
C TRP A 102 -4.37 13.78 8.95
N LYS A 103 -3.24 14.41 9.30
CA LYS A 103 -3.18 15.46 10.34
C LYS A 103 -3.81 16.76 9.88
N MET A 104 -3.70 17.11 8.60
CA MET A 104 -4.43 18.22 8.00
C MET A 104 -5.95 17.96 8.08
N LEU A 105 -6.40 16.77 7.69
CA LEU A 105 -7.81 16.38 7.76
C LEU A 105 -8.35 16.43 9.19
N GLU A 106 -7.64 15.86 10.16
CA GLU A 106 -7.99 15.95 11.59
C GLU A 106 -8.17 17.41 12.06
N MET A 107 -7.27 18.29 11.64
CA MET A 107 -7.31 19.71 12.03
C MET A 107 -8.45 20.47 11.34
N GLU A 108 -8.78 20.17 10.09
CA GLU A 108 -9.95 20.74 9.42
C GLU A 108 -11.26 20.25 10.05
N CYS A 109 -11.38 18.95 10.36
CA CYS A 109 -12.52 18.40 11.09
C CYS A 109 -12.70 19.09 12.45
N PHE A 110 -11.59 19.29 13.19
CA PHE A 110 -11.61 20.02 14.45
C PHE A 110 -12.10 21.46 14.29
N ARG A 111 -11.64 22.19 13.26
CA ARG A 111 -12.10 23.57 12.96
C ARG A 111 -13.57 23.62 12.57
N ALA A 112 -14.05 22.62 11.83
CA ALA A 112 -15.44 22.49 11.41
C ALA A 112 -16.37 21.98 12.54
N GLY A 113 -15.82 21.56 13.69
CA GLY A 113 -16.61 21.04 14.81
C GLY A 113 -17.24 19.67 14.55
N VAL A 114 -16.61 18.86 13.70
CA VAL A 114 -17.09 17.52 13.32
C VAL A 114 -16.09 16.43 13.71
N GLU A 115 -16.56 15.20 13.87
CA GLU A 115 -15.67 14.06 14.10
C GLU A 115 -14.85 13.74 12.84
N THR A 116 -13.56 13.45 13.03
CA THR A 116 -12.73 12.90 11.96
C THR A 116 -13.28 11.54 11.52
N PRO A 117 -13.39 11.26 10.20
CA PRO A 117 -13.84 9.97 9.72
C PRO A 117 -12.90 8.84 10.17
N LYS A 118 -13.46 7.64 10.34
CA LYS A 118 -12.79 6.48 10.93
C LYS A 118 -12.53 5.43 9.85
N PRO A 119 -11.35 5.43 9.22
CA PRO A 119 -10.99 4.40 8.25
C PRO A 119 -10.74 3.08 8.96
N ARG A 120 -10.89 1.99 8.21
CA ARG A 120 -10.51 0.65 8.68
C ARG A 120 -9.00 0.53 8.89
N ALA A 121 -8.24 1.19 8.01
CA ALA A 121 -6.79 1.21 8.00
C ALA A 121 -6.25 2.48 7.31
N ILE A 122 -5.09 2.96 7.74
CA ILE A 122 -4.31 3.96 7.02
C ILE A 122 -2.96 3.35 6.66
N ILE A 123 -2.69 3.25 5.36
CA ILE A 123 -1.49 2.65 4.80
C ILE A 123 -0.59 3.72 4.21
N ASP A 124 0.53 3.97 4.89
CA ASP A 124 1.54 4.94 4.46
C ASP A 124 2.66 4.25 3.67
N THR A 125 2.71 4.52 2.37
CA THR A 125 3.71 3.95 1.45
C THR A 125 5.15 4.36 1.80
N LEU A 126 5.36 5.52 2.43
CA LEU A 126 6.68 5.93 2.93
C LEU A 126 7.12 5.05 4.10
N VAL A 127 6.20 4.73 5.01
CA VAL A 127 6.47 3.83 6.14
C VAL A 127 6.80 2.43 5.63
N ILE A 128 6.00 1.92 4.68
CA ILE A 128 6.26 0.64 4.01
C ILE A 128 7.64 0.63 3.35
N ALA A 129 7.97 1.63 2.53
CA ALA A 129 9.24 1.69 1.82
C ALA A 129 10.44 1.69 2.77
N ARG A 130 10.35 2.42 3.89
CA ARG A 130 11.36 2.43 4.95
C ARG A 130 11.49 1.09 5.65
N LYS A 131 10.36 0.47 6.01
CA LYS A 131 10.33 -0.81 6.72
C LYS A 131 10.92 -1.94 5.87
N LEU A 132 10.60 -1.95 4.58
CA LEU A 132 11.18 -2.88 3.61
C LEU A 132 12.63 -2.56 3.23
N LYS A 133 13.17 -1.44 3.75
CA LYS A 133 14.53 -0.95 3.45
C LYS A 133 14.78 -0.82 1.95
N ILE A 134 13.79 -0.34 1.20
CA ILE A 134 13.94 -0.10 -0.24
C ILE A 134 15.15 0.84 -0.45
N PRO A 135 16.14 0.50 -1.29
CA PRO A 135 17.33 1.34 -1.43
C PRO A 135 17.02 2.73 -1.99
N GLY A 136 17.73 3.75 -1.51
CA GLY A 136 17.65 5.13 -2.01
C GLY A 136 16.74 6.05 -1.19
N ARG A 137 16.43 7.23 -1.74
CA ARG A 137 15.50 8.18 -1.14
C ARG A 137 14.06 7.73 -1.37
N HIS A 138 13.16 8.04 -0.44
CA HIS A 138 11.76 7.59 -0.46
C HIS A 138 10.77 8.71 -0.73
N LYS A 139 11.15 9.78 -1.45
CA LYS A 139 10.15 10.74 -1.95
C LYS A 139 9.24 10.03 -2.96
N LEU A 140 7.94 10.34 -2.99
CA LEU A 140 6.97 9.73 -3.91
C LEU A 140 7.51 9.66 -5.35
N GLY A 141 7.92 10.79 -5.92
CA GLY A 141 8.47 10.82 -7.28
C GLY A 141 9.69 9.94 -7.52
N ILE A 142 10.57 9.78 -6.52
CA ILE A 142 11.75 8.91 -6.62
C ILE A 142 11.33 7.44 -6.61
N LEU A 143 10.36 7.08 -5.76
CA LEU A 143 9.82 5.73 -5.73
C LEU A 143 9.04 5.43 -7.01
N CYS A 144 8.14 6.31 -7.45
CA CYS A 144 7.41 6.15 -8.70
C CYS A 144 8.35 5.95 -9.89
N ASN A 145 9.39 6.77 -10.02
CA ASN A 145 10.41 6.58 -11.06
C ASN A 145 11.09 5.21 -10.96
N LYS A 146 11.51 4.80 -9.76
CA LYS A 146 12.13 3.49 -9.52
C LYS A 146 11.23 2.32 -9.93
N TYR A 147 9.93 2.47 -9.71
CA TYR A 147 8.92 1.46 -9.98
C TYR A 147 8.31 1.59 -11.39
N GLY A 148 8.80 2.51 -12.22
CA GLY A 148 8.28 2.75 -13.57
C GLY A 148 6.82 3.21 -13.57
N ILE A 149 6.45 4.09 -12.64
CA ILE A 149 5.16 4.77 -12.57
C ILE A 149 5.36 6.18 -13.10
N ASP A 150 4.57 6.52 -14.12
CA ASP A 150 4.57 7.87 -14.68
C ASP A 150 3.84 8.84 -13.75
N LEU A 151 4.41 10.04 -13.61
CA LEU A 151 3.89 11.14 -12.80
C LEU A 151 3.80 12.39 -13.68
N SER A 152 3.29 12.23 -14.90
CA SER A 152 3.21 13.29 -15.91
C SER A 152 2.42 14.53 -15.45
N ASN A 153 1.64 14.43 -14.35
CA ASN A 153 0.94 15.52 -13.66
C ASN A 153 1.26 15.57 -12.15
N ALA A 154 2.52 15.40 -11.73
CA ALA A 154 2.91 15.54 -10.31
C ALA A 154 2.43 16.90 -9.73
N HIS A 155 1.94 16.91 -8.48
CA HIS A 155 1.38 18.08 -7.76
C HIS A 155 -0.07 18.46 -8.09
N ARG A 156 -0.85 17.49 -8.55
CA ARG A 156 -2.30 17.48 -8.38
C ARG A 156 -2.65 16.32 -7.48
N ALA A 157 -3.56 16.54 -6.54
CA ALA A 157 -3.87 15.56 -5.51
C ALA A 157 -4.35 14.22 -6.10
N ASP A 158 -5.08 14.23 -7.22
CA ASP A 158 -5.61 13.03 -7.85
C ASP A 158 -4.51 12.16 -8.50
N ALA A 159 -3.55 12.79 -9.17
CA ALA A 159 -2.40 12.13 -9.77
C ALA A 159 -1.53 11.48 -8.69
N ASP A 160 -1.24 12.19 -7.61
CA ASP A 160 -0.43 11.66 -6.51
C ASP A 160 -1.19 10.56 -5.74
N ALA A 161 -2.47 10.75 -5.42
CA ALA A 161 -3.33 9.72 -4.82
C ALA A 161 -3.34 8.42 -5.64
N GLY A 162 -3.59 8.51 -6.96
CA GLY A 162 -3.56 7.35 -7.85
C GLY A 162 -2.18 6.69 -7.93
N ALA A 163 -1.11 7.50 -8.00
CA ALA A 163 0.25 6.99 -8.02
C ALA A 163 0.61 6.22 -6.74
N THR A 164 0.14 6.66 -5.56
CA THR A 164 0.39 5.93 -4.31
C THR A 164 -0.24 4.53 -4.29
N LEU A 165 -1.44 4.37 -4.87
CA LEU A 165 -2.10 3.07 -5.00
C LEU A 165 -1.29 2.12 -5.90
N ILE A 166 -0.87 2.62 -7.08
CA ILE A 166 -0.04 1.85 -8.02
C ILE A 166 1.30 1.49 -7.38
N LEU A 167 1.91 2.44 -6.66
CA LEU A 167 3.16 2.23 -5.94
C LEU A 167 3.02 1.13 -4.89
N LEU A 168 1.98 1.20 -4.06
CA LEU A 168 1.70 0.17 -3.07
C LEU A 168 1.56 -1.20 -3.73
N TRP A 169 0.73 -1.31 -4.78
CA TRP A 169 0.56 -2.56 -5.51
C TRP A 169 1.88 -3.13 -6.05
N LYS A 170 2.73 -2.30 -6.65
CA LYS A 170 4.05 -2.74 -7.15
C LYS A 170 4.98 -3.19 -6.03
N ILE A 171 5.03 -2.45 -4.92
CA ILE A 171 5.81 -2.84 -3.74
C ILE A 171 5.33 -4.20 -3.22
N MET A 172 4.02 -4.39 -3.10
CA MET A 172 3.42 -5.65 -2.65
C MET A 172 3.75 -6.81 -3.57
N LYS A 173 3.67 -6.60 -4.88
CA LYS A 173 3.99 -7.61 -5.89
C LYS A 173 5.46 -8.04 -5.86
N GLU A 174 6.39 -7.11 -5.62
CA GLU A 174 7.82 -7.42 -5.48
C GLU A 174 8.18 -8.02 -4.13
N ASN A 175 7.38 -7.76 -3.10
CA ASN A 175 7.66 -8.13 -1.71
C ASN A 175 6.54 -8.97 -1.09
N PRO A 176 6.02 -10.01 -1.77
CA PRO A 176 4.77 -10.67 -1.40
C PRO A 176 4.82 -11.30 0.00
N ARG A 177 6.01 -11.70 0.47
CA ARG A 177 6.21 -12.26 1.81
C ARG A 177 5.82 -11.32 2.96
N PHE A 178 5.76 -10.01 2.74
CA PHE A 178 5.44 -9.02 3.76
C PHE A 178 3.97 -8.59 3.75
N PHE A 179 3.18 -9.09 2.80
CA PHE A 179 1.77 -8.76 2.62
C PHE A 179 0.91 -10.01 2.64
N ARG A 180 1.31 -11.00 3.45
CA ARG A 180 0.54 -12.23 3.72
C ARG A 180 -0.23 -12.01 5.02
N GLY A 181 -1.55 -12.17 5.00
CA GLY A 181 -2.40 -12.00 6.18
C GLY A 181 -3.52 -10.98 5.97
N THR A 182 -4.15 -10.59 7.07
CA THR A 182 -5.26 -9.63 7.07
C THR A 182 -4.76 -8.18 7.10
N ILE A 183 -5.65 -7.23 6.82
CA ILE A 183 -5.34 -5.80 6.96
C ILE A 183 -4.95 -5.41 8.39
N ASP A 184 -5.50 -6.09 9.41
CA ASP A 184 -5.13 -5.88 10.82
C ASP A 184 -3.69 -6.26 11.10
N ASP A 185 -3.26 -7.42 10.58
CA ASP A 185 -1.89 -7.89 10.74
C ASP A 185 -0.89 -6.88 10.14
N LEU A 186 -1.21 -6.34 8.96
CA LEU A 186 -0.40 -5.33 8.30
C LEU A 186 -0.29 -4.06 9.15
N GLN A 187 -1.40 -3.57 9.71
CA GLN A 187 -1.42 -2.40 10.58
C GLN A 187 -0.57 -2.58 11.83
N ASP A 188 -0.78 -3.68 12.56
CA ASP A 188 -0.04 -3.99 13.80
C ASP A 188 1.48 -4.02 13.57
N SER A 189 1.87 -4.60 12.45
CA SER A 189 3.27 -4.69 12.09
C SER A 189 3.82 -3.32 11.70
N LEU A 190 3.11 -2.52 10.90
CA LEU A 190 3.57 -1.16 10.55
C LEU A 190 3.67 -0.25 11.77
N ALA A 191 2.83 -0.46 12.78
CA ALA A 191 2.88 0.23 14.08
C ALA A 191 4.02 -0.25 15.01
N GLY A 192 4.73 -1.32 14.65
CA GLY A 192 5.81 -1.87 15.46
C GLY A 192 5.34 -2.60 16.74
N VAL A 193 4.05 -2.93 16.82
CA VAL A 193 3.44 -3.65 17.95
C VAL A 193 3.93 -5.11 17.99
N ARG A 194 4.22 -5.69 16.81
CA ARG A 194 4.91 -6.99 16.68
C ARG A 194 6.40 -6.78 16.36
N ARG A 195 7.30 -7.37 17.18
CA ARG A 195 8.78 -7.25 17.06
C ARG A 195 9.41 -8.15 16.01
N GLU A 196 8.69 -9.17 15.57
CA GLU A 196 9.17 -10.09 14.55
C GLU A 196 8.88 -9.51 13.17
N ASN A 197 9.81 -9.65 12.21
CA ASN A 197 9.57 -9.34 10.79
C ASN A 197 8.60 -10.35 10.14
N LEU A 198 7.65 -10.87 10.92
CA LEU A 198 6.66 -11.87 10.57
C LEU A 198 5.36 -11.13 10.24
N LEU A 199 5.03 -11.12 8.95
CA LEU A 199 3.71 -10.77 8.47
C LEU A 199 3.20 -11.95 7.66
N GLY A 200 2.34 -12.73 8.31
CA GLY A 200 1.81 -14.00 7.87
C GLY A 200 2.26 -15.16 8.77
N PRO A 201 1.54 -16.30 8.74
CA PRO A 201 1.97 -17.53 9.39
C PRO A 201 3.46 -17.75 9.10
N GLY A 202 4.26 -17.91 10.15
CA GLY A 202 5.64 -18.36 9.99
C GLY A 202 5.67 -19.65 9.18
N LEU A 203 6.84 -20.07 8.70
CA LEU A 203 6.96 -21.40 8.08
C LEU A 203 6.44 -22.55 8.96
N GLU A 204 6.35 -22.30 10.25
CA GLU A 204 5.83 -23.21 11.27
C GLU A 204 4.30 -23.26 11.29
N ASP A 205 3.64 -22.17 10.90
CA ASP A 205 2.18 -22.01 10.87
C ASP A 205 1.56 -22.44 9.52
N LEU A 206 2.39 -22.69 8.49
CA LEU A 206 1.94 -23.23 7.22
C LEU A 206 1.86 -24.77 7.26
N GLU A 207 0.81 -25.31 6.64
CA GLU A 207 0.63 -26.76 6.53
C GLU A 207 1.83 -27.40 5.80
N PRO A 208 2.46 -28.44 6.37
CA PRO A 208 3.53 -29.14 5.70
C PRO A 208 2.97 -29.89 4.49
N VAL A 209 3.70 -29.85 3.37
CA VAL A 209 3.44 -30.77 2.27
C VAL A 209 3.61 -32.20 2.81
N PRO A 210 2.62 -33.10 2.68
CA PRO A 210 2.73 -34.47 3.16
C PRO A 210 4.01 -35.12 2.64
N GLN A 211 4.72 -35.87 3.51
CA GLN A 211 5.98 -36.56 3.19
C GLN A 211 7.18 -35.64 2.88
N SER A 212 7.03 -34.31 2.94
CA SER A 212 8.17 -33.38 2.79
C SER A 212 8.98 -33.17 4.07
N ARG A 213 8.56 -33.76 5.20
CA ARG A 213 9.15 -33.57 6.53
C ARG A 213 9.20 -32.09 6.96
N GLY A 214 8.24 -31.29 6.50
CA GLY A 214 8.16 -29.86 6.77
C GLY A 214 9.17 -29.00 5.99
N LEU A 215 9.93 -29.59 5.06
CA LEU A 215 10.85 -28.90 4.16
C LEU A 215 10.12 -28.12 3.06
N LEU A 216 8.89 -28.53 2.75
CA LEU A 216 7.98 -27.79 1.89
C LEU A 216 6.69 -27.49 2.65
N ARG A 217 6.14 -26.30 2.45
CA ARG A 217 4.90 -25.83 3.08
C ARG A 217 3.89 -25.42 2.02
N ILE A 218 2.61 -25.55 2.34
CA ILE A 218 1.49 -25.17 1.48
C ILE A 218 1.00 -23.79 1.94
N ASN A 219 0.94 -22.84 1.01
CA ASN A 219 0.30 -21.55 1.20
C ASN A 219 -0.73 -21.34 0.10
N ASN A 220 -2.01 -21.54 0.41
CA ASN A 220 -3.10 -21.61 -0.57
C ASN A 220 -2.79 -22.64 -1.66
N THR A 221 -2.52 -22.20 -2.90
CA THR A 221 -2.16 -23.05 -4.04
C THR A 221 -0.65 -23.12 -4.30
N GLU A 222 0.15 -22.29 -3.63
CA GLU A 222 1.60 -22.23 -3.82
C GLU A 222 2.36 -23.13 -2.85
N ILE A 223 3.51 -23.63 -3.29
CA ILE A 223 4.43 -24.41 -2.47
C ILE A 223 5.60 -23.53 -2.08
N ILE A 224 5.81 -23.40 -0.77
CA ILE A 224 6.87 -22.59 -0.17
C ILE A 224 8.01 -23.50 0.31
N ILE A 225 9.26 -23.14 0.00
CA ILE A 225 10.42 -23.85 0.54
C ILE A 225 10.72 -23.40 1.97
N ALA A 226 10.89 -24.36 2.89
CA ALA A 226 11.09 -24.07 4.31
C ALA A 226 12.56 -24.10 4.77
N PHE A 227 13.49 -24.36 3.86
CA PHE A 227 14.90 -24.57 4.16
C PHE A 227 15.82 -23.98 3.08
N GLY A 228 17.11 -23.93 3.40
CA GLY A 228 18.15 -23.53 2.44
C GLY A 228 18.10 -22.06 2.02
N LYS A 229 18.84 -21.73 0.96
CA LYS A 229 19.09 -20.36 0.51
C LYS A 229 17.84 -19.58 0.09
N HIS A 230 16.78 -20.30 -0.31
CA HIS A 230 15.52 -19.71 -0.78
C HIS A 230 14.37 -19.83 0.24
N LYS A 231 14.66 -20.17 1.50
CA LYS A 231 13.67 -20.30 2.58
C LYS A 231 12.64 -19.15 2.57
N GLY A 232 11.35 -19.49 2.52
CA GLY A 232 10.21 -18.57 2.51
C GLY A 232 9.70 -18.15 1.13
N ARG A 233 10.37 -18.56 0.04
CA ARG A 233 9.96 -18.29 -1.34
C ARG A 233 9.12 -19.42 -1.93
N SER A 234 8.26 -19.10 -2.89
CA SER A 234 7.48 -20.10 -3.62
C SER A 234 8.31 -20.80 -4.70
N LEU A 235 7.95 -22.03 -5.05
CA LEU A 235 8.62 -22.77 -6.13
C LEU A 235 8.50 -22.03 -7.48
N ASP A 236 7.38 -21.34 -7.74
CA ASP A 236 7.20 -20.48 -8.93
C ASP A 236 8.17 -19.30 -8.97
N GLU A 237 8.41 -18.66 -7.83
CA GLU A 237 9.38 -17.58 -7.71
C GLU A 237 10.81 -18.09 -7.94
N ILE A 238 11.14 -19.26 -7.39
CA ILE A 238 12.44 -19.90 -7.59
C ILE A 238 12.61 -20.34 -9.05
N ASN A 239 11.56 -20.86 -9.70
CA ASN A 239 11.62 -21.22 -11.12
C ASN A 239 12.03 -20.05 -12.01
N ARG A 240 11.43 -18.88 -11.75
CA ARG A 240 11.69 -17.65 -12.52
C ARG A 240 13.07 -17.06 -12.25
N ASN A 241 13.51 -17.07 -10.98
CA ASN A 241 14.70 -16.32 -10.56
C ASN A 241 15.97 -17.18 -10.43
N ASP A 242 15.83 -18.48 -10.18
CA ASP A 242 16.92 -19.44 -10.00
C ASP A 242 16.49 -20.88 -10.39
N PRO A 243 16.25 -21.13 -11.69
CA PRO A 243 15.78 -22.44 -12.17
C PRO A 243 16.81 -23.56 -11.90
N ARG A 244 18.09 -23.22 -11.76
CA ARG A 244 19.15 -24.18 -11.40
C ARG A 244 18.92 -24.74 -9.99
N TYR A 245 18.52 -23.89 -9.05
CA TYR A 245 18.18 -24.35 -7.71
C TYR A 245 16.92 -25.20 -7.69
N LEU A 246 15.89 -24.85 -8.48
CA LEU A 246 14.69 -25.68 -8.61
C LEU A 246 15.01 -27.08 -9.18
N ASN A 247 15.87 -27.13 -10.21
CA ASN A 247 16.33 -28.40 -10.78
C ASN A 247 17.08 -29.26 -9.78
N TRP A 248 17.95 -28.65 -8.95
CA TRP A 248 18.60 -29.34 -7.84
C TRP A 248 17.60 -29.81 -6.78
N LEU A 249 16.60 -28.98 -6.45
CA LEU A 249 15.56 -29.28 -5.46
C LEU A 249 14.75 -30.53 -5.82
N PHE A 250 14.53 -30.77 -7.12
CA PHE A 250 13.87 -31.97 -7.65
C PHE A 250 14.83 -33.08 -8.09
N SER A 251 16.12 -32.98 -7.76
CA SER A 251 17.13 -34.01 -8.05
C SER A 251 17.20 -35.06 -6.93
N PRO A 252 17.78 -36.25 -7.19
CA PRO A 252 18.03 -37.25 -6.16
C PRO A 252 18.93 -36.80 -5.01
N SER A 253 19.69 -35.71 -5.20
CA SER A 253 20.60 -35.14 -4.19
C SER A 253 19.89 -34.18 -3.21
N SER A 254 18.58 -33.93 -3.42
CA SER A 254 17.76 -33.09 -2.56
C SER A 254 17.39 -33.82 -1.26
N PRO A 255 17.22 -33.11 -0.14
CA PRO A 255 16.68 -33.68 1.09
C PRO A 255 15.16 -33.97 1.02
N ILE A 256 14.48 -33.60 -0.07
CA ILE A 256 13.06 -33.86 -0.28
C ILE A 256 12.86 -35.28 -0.82
N GLU A 257 11.86 -35.99 -0.30
CA GLU A 257 11.54 -37.34 -0.74
C GLU A 257 11.14 -37.40 -2.23
N ARG A 258 11.59 -38.45 -2.91
CA ARG A 258 11.44 -38.60 -4.38
C ARG A 258 9.99 -38.53 -4.84
N THR A 259 9.07 -39.12 -4.08
CA THR A 259 7.62 -39.12 -4.34
C THR A 259 7.05 -37.70 -4.35
N VAL A 260 7.51 -36.85 -3.43
CA VAL A 260 7.12 -35.44 -3.36
C VAL A 260 7.70 -34.66 -4.54
N CYS A 261 8.96 -34.92 -4.89
CA CYS A 261 9.59 -34.32 -6.06
C CYS A 261 8.82 -34.65 -7.33
N GLU A 262 8.50 -35.91 -7.59
CA GLU A 262 7.74 -36.35 -8.78
C GLU A 262 6.34 -35.74 -8.82
N LYS A 263 5.67 -35.64 -7.66
CA LYS A 263 4.35 -35.01 -7.55
C LYS A 263 4.35 -33.55 -7.95
N TYR A 264 5.41 -32.78 -7.72
CA TYR A 264 5.40 -31.33 -7.98
C TYR A 264 6.27 -30.89 -9.15
N LYS A 265 7.19 -31.74 -9.61
CA LYS A 265 8.07 -31.45 -10.75
C LYS A 265 7.30 -31.19 -12.05
N HIS A 266 6.17 -31.88 -12.26
CA HIS A 266 5.35 -31.71 -13.47
C HIS A 266 4.75 -30.31 -13.61
N LEU A 267 4.57 -29.57 -12.50
CA LEU A 267 4.06 -28.19 -12.51
C LEU A 267 5.04 -27.19 -13.13
N PHE A 268 6.32 -27.56 -13.25
CA PHE A 268 7.40 -26.68 -13.69
C PHE A 268 8.13 -27.21 -14.93
N GLN A 269 7.63 -28.28 -15.54
CA GLN A 269 8.11 -28.83 -16.81
C GLN A 269 7.20 -28.34 -17.94
N GLY A 270 7.43 -27.11 -18.36
CA GLY A 270 6.81 -26.46 -19.52
C GLY A 270 7.82 -25.52 -20.17
#